data_AF-A0A9D9I9F4-F1
#
_entry.id   AF-A0A9D9I9F4-F1
#
_cell.length_a   1.000
_cell.length_b   1.000
_cell.length_c   1.000
_cell.angle_alpha   90.00
_cell.angle_beta   90.00
_cell.angle_gamma   90.00
#
_symmetry.space_group_name_H-M   'P 1'
#
loop_
_entity.id
_entity.type
_entity.pdbx_description
1 polymer ?
#
loop_
_entity_poly.entity_id
_entity_poly.type
_entity_poly.pdbx_seq_one_letter_code
_entity_poly.pdbx_strand_id
1 'polypeptide(L)'
;EKTILKDNFDDSWCAGDPEMWIKIANTMKLRVALRLSKREAEMKEGVTVAGKEYPGVDLKALAQEAAGNTLANNGKDIMINKSLENEMWLMFNWGDCGFNANLVTLMSGMKDPRQPLYMTKNNGDITNDAGVVTMPKETDYVGIRFASGLPGKPNAWGNFSYWLDPSNSKGIYAAPLPIFKQAESYFLLAEAKLRWDIGSESVQSLYEKGIRCSMDNELAYKGKYADPVITAYPAGAVDAYINNYTDTQLDFVDPVDPELNTKAVNKLCVKWDDSASNEDKLARIITQKYFALFPLSTEAWAEYRRTGYPVQFPPVVNESNGAVSSDEGVRRQIYSSNAIDTNAQGYQEGVELLNQENSSKTGHSGDTGGTRVWWDNAAKGNF
;
A
#
# COMPACT_ATOMS: atom_id res chain seq x y z
N GLU A 1 38.72 -11.87 -2.47
CA GLU A 1 37.75 -11.72 -3.58
C GLU A 1 36.86 -10.49 -3.37
N LYS A 2 37.31 -9.28 -3.75
CA LYS A 2 36.53 -8.04 -3.55
C LYS A 2 36.50 -7.12 -4.78
N THR A 3 36.73 -7.66 -5.98
CA THR A 3 37.03 -6.84 -7.17
C THR A 3 36.35 -7.31 -8.46
N ILE A 4 35.12 -7.85 -8.40
CA ILE A 4 34.43 -8.34 -9.62
C ILE A 4 33.23 -7.46 -10.06
N LEU A 5 32.83 -6.42 -9.31
CA LEU A 5 31.55 -5.75 -9.59
C LEU A 5 31.60 -4.30 -10.12
N LYS A 6 32.77 -3.68 -10.32
CA LYS A 6 32.79 -2.22 -10.54
C LYS A 6 32.67 -1.72 -11.98
N ASP A 7 33.08 -2.47 -13.00
CA ASP A 7 33.35 -1.82 -14.29
C ASP A 7 32.35 -2.09 -15.42
N ASN A 8 31.26 -2.85 -15.22
CA ASN A 8 30.24 -3.06 -16.27
C ASN A 8 28.86 -3.56 -15.77
N PHE A 9 28.50 -3.37 -14.49
CA PHE A 9 27.22 -3.87 -13.96
C PHE A 9 26.18 -2.74 -13.91
N ASP A 10 25.18 -2.75 -14.81
CA ASP A 10 24.03 -1.82 -14.76
C ASP A 10 23.04 -2.25 -13.68
N ASP A 11 23.46 -2.17 -12.42
CA ASP A 11 22.55 -2.27 -11.28
C ASP A 11 21.82 -0.95 -11.09
N SER A 12 20.63 -0.88 -11.66
CA SER A 12 19.75 0.28 -11.57
C SER A 12 19.10 0.47 -10.19
N TRP A 13 19.29 -0.44 -9.24
CA TRP A 13 18.68 -0.37 -7.90
C TRP A 13 19.67 0.16 -6.87
N CYS A 14 20.85 -0.45 -6.78
CA CYS A 14 21.86 -0.12 -5.76
C CYS A 14 23.16 0.46 -6.34
N ALA A 15 23.27 0.62 -7.67
CA ALA A 15 24.49 1.08 -8.32
C ALA A 15 25.73 0.24 -7.94
N GLY A 16 25.54 -1.07 -7.75
CA GLY A 16 26.61 -2.00 -7.39
C GLY A 16 27.03 -1.92 -5.92
N ASP A 17 26.26 -1.28 -5.03
CA ASP A 17 26.51 -1.24 -3.58
C ASP A 17 26.03 -2.55 -2.90
N PRO A 18 26.95 -3.46 -2.51
CA PRO A 18 26.57 -4.72 -1.88
C PRO A 18 25.97 -4.52 -0.49
N GLU A 19 26.33 -3.46 0.25
CA GLU A 19 25.77 -3.20 1.58
C GLU A 19 24.30 -2.79 1.48
N MET A 20 23.94 -2.06 0.43
CA MET A 20 22.53 -1.74 0.14
C MET A 20 21.74 -3.00 -0.21
N TRP A 21 22.30 -3.91 -1.02
CA TRP A 21 21.67 -5.20 -1.32
C TRP A 21 21.44 -6.06 -0.08
N ILE A 22 22.39 -6.09 0.87
CA ILE A 22 22.22 -6.78 2.16
C ILE A 22 21.04 -6.18 2.94
N LYS A 23 20.93 -4.85 3.00
CA LYS A 23 19.82 -4.16 3.67
C LYS A 23 18.47 -4.44 3.01
N ILE A 24 18.41 -4.50 1.68
CA ILE A 24 17.20 -4.90 0.93
C ILE A 24 16.83 -6.34 1.29
N ALA A 25 17.79 -7.27 1.24
CA ALA A 25 17.55 -8.68 1.54
C ALA A 25 17.02 -8.87 2.98
N ASN A 26 17.60 -8.18 3.96
CA ASN A 26 17.13 -8.22 5.34
C ASN A 26 15.74 -7.57 5.50
N THR A 27 15.50 -6.43 4.85
CA THR A 27 14.15 -5.82 4.83
C THR A 27 13.12 -6.80 4.24
N MET A 28 13.50 -7.55 3.21
CA MET A 28 12.65 -8.53 2.56
C MET A 28 12.42 -9.78 3.42
N LYS A 29 13.45 -10.30 4.10
CA LYS A 29 13.29 -11.36 5.12
C LYS A 29 12.30 -10.95 6.19
N LEU A 30 12.40 -9.72 6.71
CA LEU A 30 11.49 -9.19 7.72
C LEU A 30 10.06 -9.04 7.19
N ARG A 31 9.90 -8.54 5.94
CA ARG A 31 8.60 -8.48 5.26
C ARG A 31 7.97 -9.86 5.12
N VAL A 32 8.72 -10.85 4.65
CA VAL A 32 8.23 -12.24 4.47
C VAL A 32 7.87 -12.85 5.83
N ALA A 33 8.70 -12.70 6.86
CA ALA A 33 8.39 -13.20 8.19
C ALA A 33 7.05 -12.64 8.71
N LEU A 34 6.84 -11.33 8.59
CA LEU A 34 5.58 -10.70 8.99
C LEU A 34 4.40 -11.08 8.08
N ARG A 35 4.62 -11.23 6.76
CA ARG A 35 3.61 -11.73 5.81
C ARG A 35 3.07 -13.09 6.24
N LEU A 36 3.95 -13.94 6.76
CA LEU A 36 3.67 -15.31 7.18
C LEU A 36 3.32 -15.46 8.66
N SER A 37 3.19 -14.37 9.41
CA SER A 37 2.91 -14.40 10.86
C SER A 37 1.64 -15.19 11.24
N LYS A 38 0.63 -15.24 10.36
CA LYS A 38 -0.59 -16.05 10.57
C LYS A 38 -0.42 -17.55 10.25
N ARG A 39 0.79 -17.96 9.88
CA ARG A 39 1.20 -19.32 9.51
C ARG A 39 2.46 -19.75 10.27
N GLU A 40 2.77 -19.10 11.40
CA GLU A 40 4.02 -19.32 12.15
C GLU A 40 4.23 -20.78 12.56
N ALA A 41 3.18 -21.46 13.05
CA ALA A 41 3.25 -22.87 13.41
C ALA A 41 3.55 -23.78 12.21
N GLU A 42 2.81 -23.60 11.10
CA GLU A 42 3.01 -24.36 9.85
C GLU A 42 4.42 -24.15 9.30
N MET A 43 4.92 -22.91 9.33
CA MET A 43 6.28 -22.61 8.87
C MET A 43 7.33 -23.31 9.70
N LYS A 44 7.12 -23.49 11.01
CA LYS A 44 8.10 -24.15 11.89
C LYS A 44 8.20 -25.66 11.69
N GLU A 45 7.14 -26.30 11.23
CA GLU A 45 7.10 -27.76 11.01
C GLU A 45 7.80 -28.18 9.71
N GLY A 46 7.83 -27.29 8.71
CA GLY A 46 8.30 -27.62 7.36
C GLY A 46 7.20 -28.27 6.52
N VAL A 47 7.47 -28.48 5.23
CA VAL A 47 6.47 -29.00 4.30
C VAL A 47 7.12 -29.89 3.24
N THR A 48 6.40 -30.92 2.81
CA THR A 48 6.77 -31.70 1.62
C THR A 48 5.88 -31.28 0.46
N VAL A 49 6.47 -30.73 -0.59
CA VAL A 49 5.76 -30.32 -1.81
C VAL A 49 6.30 -31.14 -2.98
N ALA A 50 5.42 -31.86 -3.68
CA ALA A 50 5.78 -32.71 -4.81
C ALA A 50 6.96 -33.67 -4.52
N GLY A 51 6.98 -34.27 -3.33
CA GLY A 51 8.03 -35.21 -2.89
C GLY A 51 9.36 -34.56 -2.47
N LYS A 52 9.45 -33.22 -2.47
CA LYS A 52 10.60 -32.48 -1.96
C LYS A 52 10.32 -31.93 -0.57
N GLU A 53 11.18 -32.27 0.38
CA GLU A 53 11.14 -31.76 1.75
C GLU A 53 11.74 -30.35 1.82
N TYR A 54 11.01 -29.45 2.48
CA TYR A 54 11.46 -28.11 2.82
C TYR A 54 11.51 -28.00 4.35
N PRO A 55 12.68 -27.70 4.94
CA PRO A 55 12.81 -27.63 6.39
C PRO A 55 11.97 -26.48 6.96
N GLY A 56 11.54 -26.66 8.20
CA GLY A 56 10.84 -25.62 8.94
C GLY A 56 11.68 -24.36 9.13
N VAL A 57 11.02 -23.21 9.09
CA VAL A 57 11.59 -21.88 9.29
C VAL A 57 10.96 -21.25 10.52
N ASP A 58 11.80 -20.93 11.50
CA ASP A 58 11.39 -20.09 12.65
C ASP A 58 11.32 -18.62 12.18
N LEU A 59 10.10 -18.13 11.95
CA LEU A 59 9.86 -16.78 11.45
C LEU A 59 10.36 -15.70 12.41
N LYS A 60 10.26 -15.93 13.72
CA LYS A 60 10.76 -15.01 14.74
C LYS A 60 12.28 -14.93 14.69
N ALA A 61 12.97 -16.07 14.58
CA ALA A 61 14.42 -16.09 14.44
C ALA A 61 14.88 -15.41 13.13
N LEU A 62 14.20 -15.68 12.01
CA LEU A 62 14.46 -15.02 10.73
C LEU A 62 14.31 -13.50 10.82
N ALA A 63 13.23 -13.04 11.45
CA ALA A 63 12.99 -11.62 11.69
C ALA A 63 14.05 -10.99 12.61
N GLN A 64 14.46 -11.71 13.66
CA GLN A 64 15.46 -11.25 14.63
C GLN A 64 16.84 -11.06 14.00
N GLU A 65 17.26 -11.98 13.12
CA GLU A 65 18.49 -11.87 12.34
C GLU A 65 18.44 -10.66 11.40
N ALA A 66 17.32 -10.49 10.69
CA ALA A 66 17.15 -9.43 9.71
C ALA A 66 17.08 -8.02 10.33
N ALA A 67 16.46 -7.88 11.51
CA ALA A 67 16.13 -6.60 12.12
C ALA A 67 17.34 -5.69 12.40
N GLY A 68 18.54 -6.27 12.55
CA GLY A 68 19.77 -5.52 12.87
C GLY A 68 20.35 -4.69 11.72
N ASN A 69 20.01 -5.00 10.46
CA ASN A 69 20.60 -4.32 9.29
C ASN A 69 19.61 -4.27 8.12
N THR A 70 18.57 -3.45 8.25
CA THR A 70 17.54 -3.20 7.23
C THR A 70 17.77 -1.86 6.54
N LEU A 71 16.86 -1.43 5.66
CA LEU A 71 16.90 -0.08 5.08
C LEU A 71 16.77 1.05 6.13
N ALA A 72 16.25 0.76 7.32
CA ALA A 72 16.21 1.72 8.44
C ALA A 72 17.62 2.06 8.93
N ASN A 73 18.59 1.18 8.73
CA ASN A 73 19.98 1.35 9.16
C ASN A 73 20.79 2.08 8.09
N ASN A 74 20.61 3.39 7.94
CA ASN A 74 21.31 4.22 6.94
C ASN A 74 21.09 3.71 5.50
N GLY A 75 19.89 3.26 5.18
CA GLY A 75 19.47 2.97 3.80
C GLY A 75 18.86 4.19 3.12
N LYS A 76 18.15 3.95 2.01
CA LYS A 76 17.37 4.93 1.24
C LYS A 76 16.25 4.20 0.49
N ASP A 77 15.28 4.92 -0.06
CA ASP A 77 14.35 4.31 -1.02
C ASP A 77 15.13 3.77 -2.23
N ILE A 78 14.68 2.64 -2.74
CA ILE A 78 15.16 2.06 -3.99
C ILE A 78 14.19 2.47 -5.07
N MET A 79 14.67 3.29 -6.00
CA MET A 79 13.88 3.92 -7.04
C MET A 79 14.49 3.60 -8.40
N ILE A 80 13.66 3.29 -9.39
CA ILE A 80 14.06 3.33 -10.79
C ILE A 80 13.95 4.79 -11.24
N ASN A 81 15.11 5.44 -11.37
CA ASN A 81 15.22 6.83 -11.82
C ASN A 81 16.02 6.90 -13.12
N LYS A 82 15.40 6.42 -14.20
CA LYS A 82 16.03 6.30 -15.53
C LYS A 82 15.27 7.09 -16.60
N SER A 83 14.49 8.09 -16.17
CA SER A 83 13.61 8.89 -17.03
C SER A 83 12.66 8.04 -17.88
N LEU A 84 12.20 6.91 -17.32
CA LEU A 84 11.21 6.05 -17.96
C LEU A 84 9.83 6.68 -17.86
N GLU A 85 8.94 6.25 -18.74
CA GLU A 85 7.54 6.65 -18.75
C GLU A 85 6.85 6.21 -17.45
N ASN A 86 6.16 7.15 -16.80
CA ASN A 86 5.36 6.89 -15.62
C ASN A 86 3.94 6.54 -16.06
N GLU A 87 3.70 5.23 -16.24
CA GLU A 87 2.41 4.70 -16.70
C GLU A 87 1.23 5.11 -15.82
N MET A 88 1.45 5.36 -14.54
CA MET A 88 0.37 5.81 -13.68
C MET A 88 -0.04 7.24 -13.98
N TRP A 89 0.91 8.16 -14.19
CA TRP A 89 0.57 9.50 -14.66
C TRP A 89 -0.15 9.43 -16.02
N LEU A 90 0.30 8.54 -16.91
CA LEU A 90 -0.29 8.37 -18.23
C LEU A 90 -1.75 7.87 -18.18
N MET A 91 -2.05 6.92 -17.29
CA MET A 91 -3.43 6.47 -17.04
C MET A 91 -4.33 7.59 -16.51
N PHE A 92 -3.80 8.48 -15.65
CA PHE A 92 -4.52 9.69 -15.23
C PHE A 92 -4.76 10.63 -16.42
N ASN A 93 -3.78 10.76 -17.33
CA ASN A 93 -3.87 11.57 -18.55
C ASN A 93 -4.85 11.05 -19.59
N TRP A 94 -5.05 9.74 -19.68
CA TRP A 94 -6.16 9.16 -20.44
C TRP A 94 -7.50 9.25 -19.72
N GLY A 95 -7.50 9.68 -18.45
CA GLY A 95 -8.65 9.69 -17.54
C GLY A 95 -9.13 8.30 -17.15
N ASP A 96 -8.32 7.25 -17.34
CA ASP A 96 -8.68 5.84 -17.10
C ASP A 96 -8.58 5.44 -15.63
N CYS A 97 -8.00 6.30 -14.79
CA CYS A 97 -7.95 6.09 -13.35
C CYS A 97 -8.19 7.39 -12.57
N GLY A 98 -8.45 7.22 -11.28
CA GLY A 98 -8.63 8.31 -10.33
C GLY A 98 -8.18 7.86 -8.93
N PHE A 99 -8.00 8.82 -8.03
CA PHE A 99 -7.65 8.50 -6.65
C PHE A 99 -8.80 7.79 -5.96
N ASN A 100 -8.51 6.72 -5.22
CA ASN A 100 -9.53 6.03 -4.43
C ASN A 100 -9.99 6.91 -3.25
N ALA A 101 -11.31 6.98 -3.04
CA ALA A 101 -11.92 7.75 -1.94
C ALA A 101 -11.38 7.37 -0.55
N ASN A 102 -10.96 6.12 -0.31
CA ASN A 102 -10.35 5.75 0.97
C ASN A 102 -9.05 6.52 1.22
N LEU A 103 -8.13 6.54 0.24
CA LEU A 103 -6.86 7.25 0.38
C LEU A 103 -7.10 8.75 0.61
N VAL A 104 -7.99 9.36 -0.18
CA VAL A 104 -8.31 10.78 -0.07
C VAL A 104 -8.91 11.11 1.30
N THR A 105 -9.96 10.41 1.74
CA THR A 105 -10.63 10.68 3.02
C THR A 105 -9.76 10.37 4.23
N LEU A 106 -8.86 9.39 4.13
CA LEU A 106 -7.86 9.09 5.15
C LEU A 106 -6.86 10.24 5.29
N MET A 107 -6.26 10.68 4.18
CA MET A 107 -5.25 11.75 4.19
C MET A 107 -5.86 13.10 4.57
N SER A 108 -6.99 13.48 3.97
CA SER A 108 -7.70 14.72 4.31
C SER A 108 -8.13 14.72 5.77
N GLY A 109 -8.68 13.59 6.25
CA GLY A 109 -9.17 13.46 7.61
C GLY A 109 -8.07 13.53 8.65
N MET A 110 -6.99 12.79 8.44
CA MET A 110 -5.82 12.83 9.34
C MET A 110 -4.98 14.10 9.19
N LYS A 111 -5.35 14.99 8.25
CA LYS A 111 -4.60 16.21 7.89
C LYS A 111 -3.16 15.90 7.52
N ASP A 112 -2.97 14.86 6.69
CA ASP A 112 -1.65 14.35 6.33
C ASP A 112 -0.87 15.36 5.45
N PRO A 113 0.28 15.87 5.91
CA PRO A 113 1.11 16.81 5.15
C PRO A 113 1.59 16.29 3.78
N ARG A 114 1.58 14.96 3.54
CA ARG A 114 1.99 14.36 2.27
C ARG A 114 0.92 14.50 1.17
N GLN A 115 -0.33 14.82 1.51
CA GLN A 115 -1.42 14.85 0.53
C GLN A 115 -1.13 15.73 -0.71
N PRO A 116 -0.65 16.99 -0.57
CA PRO A 116 -0.28 17.81 -1.73
C PRO A 116 0.94 17.29 -2.51
N LEU A 117 1.64 16.28 -2.01
CA LEU A 117 2.71 15.59 -2.73
C LEU A 117 2.19 14.35 -3.48
N TYR A 118 0.95 13.91 -3.24
CA TYR A 118 0.40 12.71 -3.87
C TYR A 118 -0.56 13.07 -4.98
N MET A 119 -1.37 14.11 -4.76
CA MET A 119 -2.50 14.47 -5.61
C MET A 119 -2.69 15.98 -5.64
N THR A 120 -3.30 16.46 -6.71
CA THR A 120 -3.85 17.81 -6.77
C THR A 120 -5.21 17.85 -6.09
N LYS A 121 -5.70 19.05 -5.80
CA LYS A 121 -7.14 19.27 -5.65
C LYS A 121 -7.87 19.00 -6.98
N ASN A 122 -9.19 19.04 -6.98
CA ASN A 122 -10.01 18.84 -8.18
C ASN A 122 -9.52 19.69 -9.36
N ASN A 123 -9.28 19.05 -10.51
CA ASN A 123 -8.60 19.64 -11.66
C ASN A 123 -9.53 20.44 -12.60
N GLY A 124 -10.83 20.43 -12.33
CA GLY A 124 -11.85 21.23 -13.02
C GLY A 124 -13.07 21.48 -12.14
N ASP A 125 -13.99 22.28 -12.64
CA ASP A 125 -15.29 22.46 -11.99
C ASP A 125 -16.05 21.14 -11.98
N ILE A 126 -16.52 20.72 -10.81
CA ILE A 126 -17.37 19.54 -10.67
C ILE A 126 -18.82 20.02 -10.73
N THR A 127 -19.59 19.38 -11.60
CA THR A 127 -21.02 19.65 -11.77
C THR A 127 -21.81 18.42 -11.38
N ASN A 128 -22.98 18.62 -10.77
CA ASN A 128 -23.94 17.54 -10.56
C ASN A 128 -24.75 17.29 -11.84
N ASP A 129 -25.63 16.28 -11.80
CA ASP A 129 -26.49 15.90 -12.94
C ASP A 129 -27.44 17.01 -13.41
N ALA A 130 -27.70 18.01 -12.57
CA ALA A 130 -28.48 19.20 -12.93
C ALA A 130 -27.64 20.29 -13.63
N GLY A 131 -26.35 20.05 -13.87
CA GLY A 131 -25.42 21.01 -14.49
C GLY A 131 -24.97 22.14 -13.56
N VAL A 132 -25.24 22.04 -12.26
CA VAL A 132 -24.84 23.05 -11.27
C VAL A 132 -23.42 22.75 -10.79
N VAL A 133 -22.54 23.75 -10.78
CA VAL A 133 -21.20 23.63 -10.20
C VAL A 133 -21.33 23.42 -8.68
N THR A 134 -21.06 22.21 -8.22
CA THR A 134 -21.08 21.84 -6.80
C THR A 134 -19.72 22.07 -6.14
N MET A 135 -18.65 22.05 -6.93
CA MET A 135 -17.30 22.33 -6.45
C MET A 135 -16.48 23.03 -7.54
N PRO A 136 -16.11 24.31 -7.37
CA PRO A 136 -15.20 24.99 -8.29
C PRO A 136 -13.83 24.31 -8.35
N LYS A 137 -13.12 24.45 -9.46
CA LYS A 137 -11.73 23.99 -9.63
C LYS A 137 -10.84 24.40 -8.44
N GLU A 138 -9.90 23.53 -8.06
CA GLU A 138 -8.88 23.77 -7.02
C GLU A 138 -9.43 24.04 -5.60
N THR A 139 -10.65 23.57 -5.31
CA THR A 139 -11.28 23.75 -4.00
C THR A 139 -10.85 22.68 -3.00
N ASP A 140 -10.96 21.40 -3.35
CA ASP A 140 -10.74 20.29 -2.41
C ASP A 140 -10.12 19.05 -3.05
N TYR A 141 -9.65 18.12 -2.22
CA TYR A 141 -9.22 16.80 -2.62
C TYR A 141 -10.42 15.86 -2.72
N VAL A 142 -10.61 15.24 -3.87
CA VAL A 142 -11.78 14.41 -4.14
C VAL A 142 -11.34 13.09 -4.76
N GLY A 143 -11.74 11.99 -4.13
CA GLY A 143 -11.50 10.65 -4.63
C GLY A 143 -12.77 10.02 -5.18
N ILE A 144 -12.60 8.91 -5.89
CA ILE A 144 -13.66 8.12 -6.48
C ILE A 144 -13.89 6.90 -5.60
N ARG A 145 -15.14 6.67 -5.20
CA ARG A 145 -15.51 5.45 -4.45
C ARG A 145 -15.41 4.22 -5.35
N PHE A 146 -15.02 3.09 -4.78
CA PHE A 146 -14.80 1.87 -5.55
C PHE A 146 -16.12 1.27 -6.04
N ALA A 147 -16.12 0.81 -7.29
CA ALA A 147 -17.24 0.16 -7.95
C ALA A 147 -18.52 1.02 -8.02
N SER A 148 -18.37 2.33 -8.23
CA SER A 148 -19.47 3.31 -8.32
C SER A 148 -20.22 3.33 -9.65
N GLY A 149 -19.91 2.46 -10.61
CA GLY A 149 -20.63 2.42 -11.90
C GLY A 149 -20.57 3.72 -12.70
N LEU A 150 -19.40 4.37 -12.77
CA LEU A 150 -19.25 5.68 -13.41
C LEU A 150 -19.72 5.67 -14.88
N PRO A 151 -20.33 6.75 -15.37
CA PRO A 151 -20.74 6.86 -16.77
C PRO A 151 -19.52 6.96 -17.70
N GLY A 152 -19.77 6.73 -19.01
CA GLY A 152 -18.75 6.90 -20.04
C GLY A 152 -18.15 8.31 -20.05
N LYS A 153 -16.92 8.44 -20.54
CA LYS A 153 -16.23 9.73 -20.67
C LYS A 153 -16.81 10.55 -21.83
N PRO A 154 -16.86 11.89 -21.73
CA PRO A 154 -16.50 12.69 -20.57
C PRO A 154 -17.58 12.64 -19.47
N ASN A 155 -17.16 12.75 -18.21
CA ASN A 155 -18.06 12.80 -17.05
C ASN A 155 -17.48 13.71 -15.95
N ALA A 156 -18.28 14.06 -14.95
CA ALA A 156 -17.89 14.99 -13.88
C ALA A 156 -16.75 14.45 -12.97
N TRP A 157 -16.65 13.14 -12.79
CA TRP A 157 -15.57 12.51 -12.00
C TRP A 157 -14.19 12.69 -12.65
N GLY A 158 -14.12 12.93 -13.97
CA GLY A 158 -12.88 13.29 -14.65
C GLY A 158 -12.22 14.58 -14.13
N ASN A 159 -12.99 15.43 -13.42
CA ASN A 159 -12.50 16.67 -12.81
C ASN A 159 -12.06 16.52 -11.35
N PHE A 160 -12.08 15.31 -10.78
CA PHE A 160 -11.66 15.06 -9.39
C PHE A 160 -10.14 15.25 -9.21
N SER A 161 -9.62 14.91 -8.02
CA SER A 161 -8.18 14.99 -7.75
C SER A 161 -7.39 14.22 -8.79
N TYR A 162 -6.30 14.84 -9.23
CA TYR A 162 -5.46 14.32 -10.30
C TYR A 162 -4.07 14.01 -9.78
N TRP A 163 -3.28 13.26 -10.56
CA TRP A 163 -1.87 13.08 -10.25
C TRP A 163 -1.14 14.43 -10.22
N LEU A 164 -0.01 14.54 -9.54
CA LEU A 164 0.77 15.79 -9.59
C LEU A 164 1.11 16.19 -11.02
N ASP A 165 1.24 17.51 -11.24
CA ASP A 165 1.61 18.12 -12.52
C ASP A 165 0.77 17.58 -13.71
N PRO A 166 -0.55 17.86 -13.75
CA PRO A 166 -1.45 17.30 -14.77
C PRO A 166 -1.07 17.65 -16.21
N SER A 167 -0.39 18.77 -16.42
CA SER A 167 0.08 19.23 -17.74
C SER A 167 1.46 18.68 -18.12
N ASN A 168 2.10 17.92 -17.24
CA ASN A 168 3.50 17.49 -17.35
C ASN A 168 4.51 18.65 -17.52
N SER A 169 4.14 19.86 -17.10
CA SER A 169 4.97 21.05 -17.22
C SER A 169 6.24 21.02 -16.36
N LYS A 170 6.23 20.21 -15.28
CA LYS A 170 7.33 20.03 -14.34
C LYS A 170 8.04 18.68 -14.54
N GLY A 171 7.65 17.89 -15.54
CA GLY A 171 8.29 16.64 -15.93
C GLY A 171 7.94 15.44 -15.05
N ILE A 172 6.74 15.41 -14.46
CA ILE A 172 6.26 14.28 -13.64
C ILE A 172 6.15 12.97 -14.46
N TYR A 173 5.99 13.05 -15.77
CA TYR A 173 5.95 11.89 -16.66
C TYR A 173 7.18 10.99 -16.53
N ALA A 174 8.31 11.54 -16.12
CA ALA A 174 9.57 10.84 -15.90
C ALA A 174 9.90 10.68 -14.40
N ALA A 175 8.91 10.81 -13.51
CA ALA A 175 9.15 10.75 -12.07
C ALA A 175 9.65 9.35 -11.62
N PRO A 176 10.59 9.29 -10.66
CA PRO A 176 11.15 8.02 -10.20
C PRO A 176 10.08 7.03 -9.71
N LEU A 177 10.23 5.75 -10.09
CA LEU A 177 9.32 4.67 -9.71
C LEU A 177 9.88 3.91 -8.50
N PRO A 178 9.15 3.81 -7.37
CA PRO A 178 9.64 3.09 -6.20
C PRO A 178 9.58 1.58 -6.40
N ILE A 179 10.62 0.91 -5.93
CA ILE A 179 10.70 -0.56 -5.81
C ILE A 179 10.70 -0.96 -4.33
N PHE A 180 11.44 -0.22 -3.50
CA PHE A 180 11.42 -0.34 -2.05
C PHE A 180 11.38 1.02 -1.38
N LYS A 181 10.53 1.15 -0.37
CA LYS A 181 10.45 2.34 0.48
C LYS A 181 11.24 2.10 1.76
N GLN A 182 12.17 2.97 2.09
CA GLN A 182 12.91 2.93 3.36
C GLN A 182 11.94 3.02 4.55
N ALA A 183 10.93 3.89 4.46
CA ALA A 183 9.93 4.08 5.51
C ALA A 183 9.26 2.77 5.92
N GLU A 184 9.06 1.85 4.97
CA GLU A 184 8.51 0.53 5.26
C GLU A 184 9.34 -0.26 6.28
N SER A 185 10.68 -0.20 6.19
CA SER A 185 11.54 -0.95 7.10
C SER A 185 11.34 -0.54 8.56
N TYR A 186 11.07 0.74 8.84
CA TYR A 186 10.70 1.20 10.17
C TYR A 186 9.35 0.63 10.63
N PHE A 187 8.35 0.56 9.75
CA PHE A 187 7.05 -0.03 10.08
C PHE A 187 7.12 -1.55 10.26
N LEU A 188 7.97 -2.24 9.49
CA LEU A 188 8.25 -3.66 9.69
C LEU A 188 8.93 -3.90 11.04
N LEU A 189 9.92 -3.07 11.42
CA LEU A 189 10.55 -3.14 12.74
C LEU A 189 9.56 -2.83 13.85
N ALA A 190 8.68 -1.84 13.68
CA ALA A 190 7.64 -1.50 14.66
C ALA A 190 6.69 -2.68 14.89
N GLU A 191 6.22 -3.35 13.83
CA GLU A 191 5.38 -4.54 13.96
C GLU A 191 6.16 -5.72 14.56
N ALA A 192 7.41 -5.95 14.16
CA ALA A 192 8.23 -7.01 14.73
C ALA A 192 8.48 -6.81 16.24
N LYS A 193 8.68 -5.56 16.67
CA LYS A 193 8.74 -5.20 18.09
C LYS A 193 7.41 -5.47 18.79
N LEU A 194 6.30 -5.04 18.21
CA LEU A 194 4.95 -5.26 18.76
C LEU A 194 4.59 -6.74 18.90
N ARG A 195 4.94 -7.56 17.90
CA ARG A 195 4.56 -8.97 17.79
C ARG A 195 5.49 -9.90 18.57
N TRP A 196 6.79 -9.68 18.45
CA TRP A 196 7.81 -10.65 18.88
C TRP A 196 8.83 -10.08 19.87
N ASP A 197 8.68 -8.80 20.24
CA ASP A 197 9.62 -8.05 21.09
C ASP A 197 11.05 -7.95 20.51
N ILE A 198 11.15 -7.90 19.17
CA ILE A 198 12.43 -7.84 18.46
C ILE A 198 12.97 -6.40 18.41
N GLY A 199 14.24 -6.22 18.77
CA GLY A 199 14.95 -4.95 18.71
C GLY A 199 14.89 -4.15 20.01
N SER A 200 15.74 -3.12 20.11
CA SER A 200 15.92 -2.30 21.32
C SER A 200 15.04 -1.04 21.36
N GLU A 201 14.62 -0.52 20.20
CA GLU A 201 13.77 0.67 20.13
C GLU A 201 12.31 0.36 20.47
N SER A 202 11.59 1.36 20.98
CA SER A 202 10.16 1.21 21.25
C SER A 202 9.34 1.19 19.95
N VAL A 203 8.16 0.56 20.00
CA VAL A 203 7.23 0.53 18.87
C VAL A 203 6.87 1.96 18.42
N GLN A 204 6.60 2.86 19.38
CA GLN A 204 6.33 4.27 19.12
C GLN A 204 7.47 4.92 18.33
N SER A 205 8.73 4.75 18.78
CA SER A 205 9.86 5.42 18.13
C SER A 205 10.03 4.95 16.69
N LEU A 206 9.91 3.64 16.45
CA LEU A 206 9.98 3.06 15.10
C LEU A 206 8.82 3.55 14.22
N TYR A 207 7.59 3.58 14.75
CA TYR A 207 6.41 4.10 14.07
C TYR A 207 6.59 5.57 13.64
N GLU A 208 7.03 6.43 14.56
CA GLU A 208 7.24 7.85 14.27
C GLU A 208 8.40 8.09 13.31
N LYS A 209 9.50 7.31 13.41
CA LYS A 209 10.60 7.34 12.44
C LYS A 209 10.14 6.93 11.04
N GLY A 210 9.25 5.94 10.94
CA GLY A 210 8.65 5.55 9.66
C GLY A 210 7.84 6.68 9.01
N ILE A 211 7.03 7.40 9.80
CA ILE A 211 6.28 8.57 9.33
C ILE A 211 7.23 9.65 8.82
N ARG A 212 8.24 10.04 9.62
CA ARG A 212 9.20 11.09 9.26
C ARG A 212 9.98 10.72 8.00
N CYS A 213 10.51 9.51 7.95
CA CYS A 213 11.22 8.99 6.78
C CYS A 213 10.35 9.03 5.52
N SER A 214 9.07 8.64 5.62
CA SER A 214 8.14 8.75 4.50
C SER A 214 7.93 10.20 4.06
N MET A 215 7.70 11.11 5.00
CA MET A 215 7.49 12.53 4.68
C MET A 215 8.70 13.17 4.01
N ASP A 216 9.90 12.90 4.54
CA ASP A 216 11.15 13.42 4.00
C ASP A 216 11.41 12.90 2.58
N ASN A 217 11.23 11.58 2.36
CA ASN A 217 11.45 10.96 1.06
C ASN A 217 10.44 11.45 0.03
N GLU A 218 9.15 11.51 0.37
CA GLU A 218 8.11 11.99 -0.54
C GLU A 218 8.32 13.47 -0.92
N LEU A 219 8.74 14.31 0.03
CA LEU A 219 9.06 15.70 -0.26
C LEU A 219 10.27 15.79 -1.22
N ALA A 220 11.33 15.02 -0.96
CA ALA A 220 12.53 15.01 -1.80
C ALA A 220 12.23 14.59 -3.25
N TYR A 221 11.32 13.64 -3.45
CA TYR A 221 10.98 13.15 -4.80
C TYR A 221 9.91 13.98 -5.48
N LYS A 222 8.89 14.44 -4.75
CA LYS A 222 7.66 14.97 -5.32
C LYS A 222 7.43 16.46 -5.11
N GLY A 223 8.16 17.09 -4.19
CA GLY A 223 8.00 18.51 -3.85
C GLY A 223 8.09 19.44 -5.06
N LYS A 224 9.00 19.14 -6.00
CA LYS A 224 9.17 19.91 -7.24
C LYS A 224 8.01 19.79 -8.24
N TYR A 225 7.18 18.75 -8.13
CA TYR A 225 6.04 18.52 -9.04
C TYR A 225 4.73 19.07 -8.46
N ALA A 226 4.69 19.36 -7.16
CA ALA A 226 3.53 19.96 -6.51
C ALA A 226 3.23 21.37 -7.05
N ASP A 227 2.00 21.83 -6.83
CA ASP A 227 1.58 23.19 -7.15
C ASP A 227 0.84 23.84 -5.96
N PRO A 228 1.41 24.90 -5.35
CA PRO A 228 2.75 25.43 -5.60
C PRO A 228 3.85 24.40 -5.27
N VAL A 229 5.06 24.61 -5.79
CA VAL A 229 6.23 23.79 -5.45
C VAL A 229 6.47 23.80 -3.94
N ILE A 230 6.66 22.60 -3.35
CA ILE A 230 6.89 22.42 -1.92
C ILE A 230 8.35 22.02 -1.72
N THR A 231 9.12 22.84 -1.01
CA THR A 231 10.53 22.58 -0.69
C THR A 231 10.76 22.22 0.78
N ALA A 232 9.78 22.52 1.63
CA ALA A 232 9.77 22.19 3.06
C ALA A 232 8.33 22.11 3.56
N TYR A 233 8.08 21.25 4.54
CA TYR A 233 6.86 21.33 5.33
C TYR A 233 6.90 22.59 6.23
N PRO A 234 5.74 23.17 6.59
CA PRO A 234 5.71 24.23 7.58
C PRO A 234 6.37 23.79 8.90
N ALA A 235 7.03 24.71 9.59
CA ALA A 235 7.73 24.42 10.83
C ALA A 235 6.77 23.76 11.86
N GLY A 236 7.15 22.60 12.39
CA GLY A 236 6.36 21.84 13.35
C GLY A 236 5.18 21.04 12.76
N ALA A 237 4.90 21.13 11.46
CA ALA A 237 3.75 20.43 10.86
C ALA A 237 3.85 18.90 10.99
N VAL A 238 5.05 18.34 10.82
CA VAL A 238 5.30 16.90 10.99
C VAL A 238 5.05 16.45 12.43
N ASP A 239 5.52 17.23 13.41
CA ASP A 239 5.31 16.94 14.83
C ASP A 239 3.84 17.08 15.24
N ALA A 240 3.15 18.09 14.70
CA ALA A 240 1.72 18.29 14.91
C ALA A 240 0.91 17.12 14.35
N TYR A 241 1.26 16.63 13.14
CA TYR A 241 0.65 15.45 12.54
C TYR A 241 0.87 14.20 13.39
N ILE A 242 2.11 13.91 13.78
CA ILE A 242 2.45 12.75 14.62
C ILE A 242 1.73 12.80 15.98
N ASN A 243 1.53 13.99 16.55
CA ASN A 243 0.85 14.18 17.83
C ASN A 243 -0.66 14.37 17.72
N ASN A 244 -1.25 14.26 16.53
CA ASN A 244 -2.67 14.43 16.32
C ASN A 244 -3.46 13.27 16.95
N TYR A 245 -4.21 13.58 18.02
CA TYR A 245 -4.99 12.62 18.79
C TYR A 245 -6.49 12.67 18.52
N THR A 246 -6.96 13.60 17.67
CA THR A 246 -8.39 13.87 17.46
C THR A 246 -8.88 13.53 16.07
N ASP A 247 -8.09 13.82 15.04
CA ASP A 247 -8.56 13.68 13.68
C ASP A 247 -8.40 12.24 13.16
N THR A 248 -9.40 11.79 12.41
CA THR A 248 -9.52 10.43 11.85
C THR A 248 -10.01 10.53 10.41
N GLN A 249 -10.31 9.41 9.75
CA GLN A 249 -10.84 9.42 8.39
C GLN A 249 -12.12 10.28 8.28
N LEU A 250 -12.24 11.07 7.20
CA LEU A 250 -13.49 11.79 6.89
C LEU A 250 -14.57 10.83 6.37
N ASP A 251 -15.83 11.20 6.61
CA ASP A 251 -16.92 10.67 5.79
C ASP A 251 -16.65 11.02 4.32
N PHE A 252 -16.93 10.09 3.42
CA PHE A 252 -16.86 10.38 1.99
C PHE A 252 -18.18 11.03 1.55
N VAL A 253 -18.06 12.22 0.97
CA VAL A 253 -19.15 12.91 0.28
C VAL A 253 -18.78 13.04 -1.18
N ASP A 254 -19.56 12.42 -2.05
CA ASP A 254 -19.41 12.57 -3.49
C ASP A 254 -20.08 13.89 -3.94
N PRO A 255 -19.34 14.79 -4.61
CA PRO A 255 -19.87 16.08 -5.05
C PRO A 255 -20.80 16.00 -6.28
N VAL A 256 -20.93 14.83 -6.91
CA VAL A 256 -21.77 14.61 -8.10
C VAL A 256 -23.03 13.83 -7.72
N ASP A 257 -22.85 12.69 -7.04
CA ASP A 257 -23.96 11.77 -6.71
C ASP A 257 -24.02 11.45 -5.21
N PRO A 258 -24.99 12.02 -4.47
CA PRO A 258 -25.18 11.77 -3.05
C PRO A 258 -25.43 10.31 -2.66
N GLU A 259 -25.86 9.44 -3.59
CA GLU A 259 -26.05 8.01 -3.32
C GLU A 259 -24.71 7.29 -3.10
N LEU A 260 -23.61 7.87 -3.58
CA LEU A 260 -22.26 7.34 -3.40
C LEU A 260 -21.63 7.70 -2.05
N ASN A 261 -22.27 8.56 -1.25
CA ASN A 261 -21.79 8.95 0.07
C ASN A 261 -21.62 7.72 1.00
N THR A 262 -20.59 7.75 1.85
CA THR A 262 -20.40 6.72 2.87
C THR A 262 -19.72 7.26 4.12
N LYS A 263 -20.06 6.68 5.27
CA LYS A 263 -19.41 7.02 6.53
C LYS A 263 -17.97 6.51 6.57
N ALA A 264 -17.11 7.25 7.29
CA ALA A 264 -15.75 6.84 7.59
C ALA A 264 -15.74 5.45 8.25
N VAL A 265 -14.80 4.60 7.85
CA VAL A 265 -14.67 3.22 8.36
C VAL A 265 -13.42 3.04 9.25
N ASN A 266 -12.47 3.96 9.20
CA ASN A 266 -11.29 3.98 10.08
C ASN A 266 -11.46 5.05 11.16
N LYS A 267 -11.25 4.68 12.43
CA LYS A 267 -11.56 5.52 13.60
C LYS A 267 -10.36 5.87 14.49
N LEU A 268 -9.16 5.45 14.09
CA LEU A 268 -7.94 5.71 14.84
C LEU A 268 -7.28 7.00 14.34
N CYS A 269 -6.81 7.82 15.28
CA CYS A 269 -5.97 8.97 14.99
C CYS A 269 -4.50 8.57 14.82
N VAL A 270 -3.67 9.53 14.40
CA VAL A 270 -2.25 9.29 14.10
C VAL A 270 -1.43 9.06 15.37
N LYS A 271 -1.75 9.77 16.46
CA LYS A 271 -0.97 9.71 17.71
C LYS A 271 -0.87 8.27 18.22
N TRP A 272 0.36 7.87 18.52
CA TRP A 272 0.64 6.59 19.16
C TRP A 272 0.03 6.53 20.57
N ASP A 273 -0.48 5.35 20.93
CA ASP A 273 -1.07 5.07 22.23
C ASP A 273 -0.58 3.72 22.73
N ASP A 274 0.31 3.73 23.72
CA ASP A 274 0.84 2.51 24.34
C ASP A 274 -0.20 1.76 25.18
N SER A 275 -1.30 2.39 25.57
CA SER A 275 -2.40 1.74 26.29
C SER A 275 -3.38 1.02 25.35
N ALA A 276 -3.32 1.29 24.04
CA ALA A 276 -4.19 0.68 23.05
C ALA A 276 -3.93 -0.83 22.88
N SER A 277 -4.94 -1.53 22.35
CA SER A 277 -4.84 -2.94 22.01
C SER A 277 -3.75 -3.19 20.95
N ASN A 278 -3.22 -4.41 20.88
CA ASN A 278 -2.25 -4.77 19.83
C ASN A 278 -2.85 -4.62 18.42
N GLU A 279 -4.16 -4.87 18.26
CA GLU A 279 -4.86 -4.63 16.99
C GLU A 279 -4.91 -3.14 16.62
N ASP A 280 -5.23 -2.25 17.55
CA ASP A 280 -5.26 -0.80 17.28
C ASP A 280 -3.85 -0.23 17.03
N LYS A 281 -2.84 -0.79 17.70
CA LYS A 281 -1.43 -0.46 17.45
C LYS A 281 -0.99 -0.91 16.06
N LEU A 282 -1.36 -2.12 15.65
CA LEU A 282 -1.11 -2.63 14.30
C LEU A 282 -1.84 -1.79 13.24
N ALA A 283 -3.10 -1.45 13.47
CA ALA A 283 -3.89 -0.63 12.56
C ALA A 283 -3.24 0.75 12.31
N ARG A 284 -2.67 1.39 13.35
CA ARG A 284 -1.88 2.62 13.19
C ARG A 284 -0.63 2.40 12.33
N ILE A 285 0.16 1.37 12.65
CA ILE A 285 1.38 1.02 11.89
C ILE A 285 1.04 0.81 10.41
N ILE A 286 0.03 -0.02 10.12
CA ILE A 286 -0.32 -0.38 8.75
C ILE A 286 -0.95 0.79 8.00
N THR A 287 -1.75 1.64 8.66
CA THR A 287 -2.31 2.84 8.01
C THR A 287 -1.20 3.82 7.59
N GLN A 288 -0.19 4.04 8.43
CA GLN A 288 0.94 4.89 8.05
C GLN A 288 1.87 4.22 7.03
N LYS A 289 2.06 2.88 7.11
CA LYS A 289 2.74 2.11 6.07
C LYS A 289 1.99 2.20 4.74
N TYR A 290 0.66 2.18 4.73
CA TYR A 290 -0.19 2.32 3.55
C TYR A 290 0.05 3.67 2.85
N PHE A 291 0.11 4.77 3.60
CA PHE A 291 0.50 6.08 3.03
C PHE A 291 1.93 6.03 2.49
N ALA A 292 2.88 5.55 3.29
CA ALA A 292 4.30 5.54 2.91
C ALA A 292 4.62 4.67 1.69
N LEU A 293 3.84 3.62 1.45
CA LEU A 293 4.00 2.76 0.29
C LEU A 293 3.52 3.41 -0.99
N PHE A 294 2.64 4.41 -0.96
CA PHE A 294 2.08 4.97 -2.18
C PHE A 294 3.18 5.54 -3.13
N PRO A 295 3.20 5.16 -4.43
CA PRO A 295 2.24 4.34 -5.16
C PRO A 295 2.60 2.84 -5.36
N LEU A 296 3.53 2.28 -4.58
CA LEU A 296 3.88 0.85 -4.53
C LEU A 296 2.69 0.00 -4.01
N SER A 297 1.66 -0.10 -4.85
CA SER A 297 0.33 -0.58 -4.47
C SER A 297 0.25 -2.10 -4.30
N THR A 298 1.18 -2.86 -4.90
CA THR A 298 1.24 -4.32 -4.77
C THR A 298 1.55 -4.75 -3.34
N GLU A 299 2.49 -4.07 -2.70
CA GLU A 299 2.84 -4.29 -1.29
C GLU A 299 1.73 -3.81 -0.36
N ALA A 300 1.13 -2.64 -0.64
CA ALA A 300 0.00 -2.13 0.13
C ALA A 300 -1.21 -3.08 0.08
N TRP A 301 -1.51 -3.65 -1.08
CA TRP A 301 -2.59 -4.63 -1.25
C TRP A 301 -2.29 -5.96 -0.54
N ALA A 302 -1.01 -6.37 -0.49
CA ALA A 302 -0.62 -7.54 0.28
C ALA A 302 -0.77 -7.32 1.80
N GLU A 303 -0.43 -6.14 2.32
CA GLU A 303 -0.64 -5.78 3.73
C GLU A 303 -2.11 -5.67 4.09
N TYR A 304 -2.91 -4.99 3.26
CA TYR A 304 -4.36 -4.91 3.44
C TYR A 304 -4.98 -6.31 3.51
N ARG A 305 -4.64 -7.20 2.58
CA ARG A 305 -5.16 -8.58 2.61
C ARG A 305 -4.73 -9.31 3.88
N ARG A 306 -3.45 -9.23 4.25
CA ARG A 306 -2.91 -9.90 5.44
C ARG A 306 -3.57 -9.42 6.73
N THR A 307 -3.69 -8.11 6.90
CA THR A 307 -4.02 -7.49 8.20
C THR A 307 -5.46 -7.02 8.34
N GLY A 308 -6.11 -6.70 7.21
CA GLY A 308 -7.37 -5.97 7.16
C GLY A 308 -7.24 -4.45 7.23
N TYR A 309 -6.02 -3.91 7.34
CA TYR A 309 -5.79 -2.47 7.54
C TYR A 309 -5.10 -1.78 6.35
N PRO A 310 -5.37 -0.47 6.12
CA PRO A 310 -6.53 0.24 6.66
C PRO A 310 -7.83 -0.38 6.11
N VAL A 311 -8.92 -0.26 6.88
CA VAL A 311 -10.22 -0.77 6.44
C VAL A 311 -10.65 0.00 5.20
N GLN A 312 -11.03 -0.70 4.15
CA GLN A 312 -11.48 -0.08 2.91
C GLN A 312 -12.99 0.09 2.93
N PHE A 313 -13.49 1.18 2.33
CA PHE A 313 -14.90 1.28 1.98
C PHE A 313 -15.33 0.06 1.14
N PRO A 314 -16.52 -0.51 1.43
CA PRO A 314 -17.06 -1.58 0.62
C PRO A 314 -17.37 -1.08 -0.80
N PRO A 315 -17.37 -1.98 -1.82
CA PRO A 315 -17.81 -1.64 -3.16
C PRO A 315 -19.25 -1.10 -3.12
N VAL A 316 -19.57 -0.10 -3.94
CA VAL A 316 -20.94 0.41 -4.07
C VAL A 316 -21.82 -0.69 -4.68
N VAL A 317 -21.37 -1.25 -5.81
CA VAL A 317 -22.02 -2.39 -6.47
C VAL A 317 -20.97 -3.49 -6.66
N ASN A 318 -21.36 -4.74 -6.37
CA ASN A 318 -20.51 -5.89 -6.63
C ASN A 318 -21.05 -6.67 -7.84
N GLU A 319 -20.46 -6.44 -9.01
CA GLU A 319 -20.82 -7.11 -10.27
C GLU A 319 -19.95 -8.36 -10.55
N SER A 320 -19.26 -8.89 -9.54
CA SER A 320 -18.40 -10.07 -9.71
C SER A 320 -19.16 -11.38 -9.96
N ASN A 321 -20.50 -11.36 -9.98
CA ASN A 321 -21.36 -12.54 -10.08
C ASN A 321 -21.00 -13.62 -9.04
N GLY A 322 -20.65 -13.21 -7.81
CA GLY A 322 -20.29 -14.12 -6.72
C GLY A 322 -18.84 -14.62 -6.77
N ALA A 323 -18.00 -14.11 -7.67
CA ALA A 323 -16.58 -14.45 -7.69
C ALA A 323 -15.78 -13.79 -6.57
N VAL A 324 -16.33 -12.74 -5.93
CA VAL A 324 -15.67 -11.95 -4.88
C VAL A 324 -16.69 -11.55 -3.81
N SER A 325 -16.32 -11.67 -2.54
CA SER A 325 -17.09 -11.11 -1.41
C SER A 325 -16.97 -9.58 -1.36
N SER A 326 -18.09 -8.87 -1.17
CA SER A 326 -18.08 -7.43 -0.94
C SER A 326 -17.33 -7.03 0.35
N ASP A 327 -17.32 -7.92 1.35
CA ASP A 327 -16.68 -7.65 2.65
C ASP A 327 -15.17 -7.84 2.59
N GLU A 328 -14.69 -8.84 1.85
CA GLU A 328 -13.27 -9.20 1.81
C GLU A 328 -12.52 -8.59 0.62
N GLY A 329 -13.26 -8.23 -0.44
CA GLY A 329 -12.73 -7.74 -1.71
C GLY A 329 -11.89 -8.78 -2.46
N VAL A 330 -11.20 -8.33 -3.51
CA VAL A 330 -10.33 -9.19 -4.32
C VAL A 330 -9.15 -9.68 -3.47
N ARG A 331 -8.98 -11.00 -3.40
CA ARG A 331 -7.95 -11.69 -2.61
C ARG A 331 -6.78 -12.19 -3.46
N ARG A 332 -6.97 -12.36 -4.77
CA ARG A 332 -5.94 -12.75 -5.74
C ARG A 332 -6.29 -12.29 -7.15
N GLN A 333 -5.29 -12.32 -8.04
CA GLN A 333 -5.52 -12.34 -9.47
C GLN A 333 -5.75 -13.79 -9.90
N ILE A 334 -6.66 -14.00 -10.86
CA ILE A 334 -6.89 -15.33 -11.44
C ILE A 334 -5.72 -15.73 -12.36
N TYR A 335 -5.57 -17.02 -12.65
CA TYR A 335 -4.62 -17.45 -13.67
C TYR A 335 -5.01 -16.89 -15.03
N SER A 336 -4.01 -16.61 -15.87
CA SER A 336 -4.27 -16.14 -17.24
C SER A 336 -4.83 -17.27 -18.10
N SER A 337 -5.61 -16.93 -19.11
CA SER A 337 -6.12 -17.90 -20.09
C SER A 337 -5.00 -18.71 -20.74
N ASN A 338 -3.83 -18.09 -20.97
CA ASN A 338 -2.66 -18.77 -21.52
C ASN A 338 -2.19 -19.96 -20.67
N ALA A 339 -2.27 -19.86 -19.33
CA ALA A 339 -1.92 -20.99 -18.46
C ALA A 339 -2.89 -22.17 -18.64
N ILE A 340 -4.17 -21.89 -18.85
CA ILE A 340 -5.20 -22.89 -19.13
C ILE A 340 -4.92 -23.57 -20.49
N ASP A 341 -4.56 -22.79 -21.51
CA ASP A 341 -4.37 -23.28 -22.87
C ASP A 341 -3.06 -24.05 -23.06
N THR A 342 -1.98 -23.61 -22.41
CA THR A 342 -0.62 -24.13 -22.64
C THR A 342 -0.11 -25.08 -21.55
N ASN A 343 -0.73 -25.06 -20.37
CA ASN A 343 -0.34 -25.90 -19.24
C ASN A 343 -1.56 -26.35 -18.42
N ALA A 344 -2.53 -26.97 -19.08
CA ALA A 344 -3.79 -27.40 -18.47
C ALA A 344 -3.60 -28.26 -17.22
N GLN A 345 -2.62 -29.18 -17.22
CA GLN A 345 -2.31 -30.01 -16.04
C GLN A 345 -1.81 -29.15 -14.87
N GLY A 346 -0.83 -28.26 -15.09
CA GLY A 346 -0.34 -27.39 -14.03
C GLY A 346 -1.39 -26.40 -13.52
N TYR A 347 -2.31 -25.95 -14.38
CA TYR A 347 -3.47 -25.18 -13.96
C TYR A 347 -4.38 -25.98 -13.03
N GLN A 348 -4.73 -27.22 -13.40
CA GLN A 348 -5.58 -28.09 -12.57
C GLN A 348 -4.95 -28.38 -11.20
N GLU A 349 -3.67 -28.75 -11.18
CA GLU A 349 -2.91 -28.99 -9.95
C GLU A 349 -2.83 -27.72 -9.09
N GLY A 350 -2.61 -26.56 -9.71
CA GLY A 350 -2.59 -25.27 -9.01
C GLY A 350 -3.94 -24.89 -8.39
N VAL A 351 -5.05 -25.16 -9.08
CA VAL A 351 -6.41 -24.95 -8.54
C VAL A 351 -6.71 -25.92 -7.41
N GLU A 352 -6.28 -27.18 -7.52
CA GLU A 352 -6.43 -28.16 -6.45
C GLU A 352 -5.67 -27.74 -5.19
N LEU A 353 -4.39 -27.36 -5.31
CA LEU A 353 -3.59 -26.85 -4.20
C LEU A 353 -4.20 -25.58 -3.59
N LEU A 354 -4.63 -24.64 -4.44
CA LEU A 354 -5.29 -23.42 -3.98
C LEU A 354 -6.54 -23.73 -3.14
N ASN A 355 -7.34 -24.72 -3.54
CA ASN A 355 -8.51 -25.15 -2.78
C ASN A 355 -8.15 -25.78 -1.44
N GLN A 356 -7.08 -26.57 -1.39
CA GLN A 356 -6.60 -27.20 -0.16
C GLN A 356 -6.06 -26.18 0.85
N GLU A 357 -5.37 -25.14 0.37
CA GLU A 357 -4.71 -24.14 1.20
C GLU A 357 -5.60 -22.95 1.60
N ASN A 358 -6.66 -22.71 0.83
CA ASN A 358 -7.59 -21.60 1.02
C ASN A 358 -8.29 -21.67 2.37
N SER A 359 -8.39 -20.51 3.03
CA SER A 359 -9.02 -20.36 4.35
C SER A 359 -10.25 -19.45 4.30
N SER A 360 -10.80 -19.17 3.11
CA SER A 360 -11.95 -18.28 2.94
C SER A 360 -13.13 -18.69 3.81
N LYS A 361 -13.64 -17.72 4.58
CA LYS A 361 -14.85 -17.87 5.39
C LYS A 361 -16.13 -17.58 4.61
N THR A 362 -16.00 -17.10 3.38
CA THR A 362 -17.09 -16.67 2.51
C THR A 362 -17.46 -17.73 1.46
N GLY A 363 -16.87 -18.93 1.55
CA GLY A 363 -17.20 -20.06 0.67
C GLY A 363 -16.60 -20.00 -0.73
N HIS A 364 -15.74 -19.01 -1.02
CA HIS A 364 -15.08 -18.90 -2.32
C HIS A 364 -14.00 -19.98 -2.48
N SER A 365 -14.01 -20.66 -3.62
CA SER A 365 -13.04 -21.69 -4.01
C SER A 365 -12.78 -21.61 -5.51
N GLY A 366 -11.76 -22.33 -5.99
CA GLY A 366 -11.36 -22.37 -7.39
C GLY A 366 -10.55 -21.15 -7.80
N ASP A 367 -10.33 -20.99 -9.12
CA ASP A 367 -9.65 -19.82 -9.66
C ASP A 367 -10.61 -18.63 -9.80
N THR A 368 -10.95 -18.04 -8.65
CA THR A 368 -11.78 -16.84 -8.57
C THR A 368 -11.04 -15.74 -7.80
N GLY A 369 -11.44 -14.49 -8.01
CA GLY A 369 -10.83 -13.34 -7.31
C GLY A 369 -11.00 -13.40 -5.79
N GLY A 370 -12.03 -14.07 -5.28
CA GLY A 370 -12.34 -14.22 -3.86
C GLY A 370 -11.59 -15.35 -3.15
N THR A 371 -10.99 -16.29 -3.88
CA THR A 371 -10.22 -17.37 -3.27
C THR A 371 -8.93 -16.84 -2.64
N ARG A 372 -8.68 -17.14 -1.37
CA ARG A 372 -7.50 -16.63 -0.66
C ARG A 372 -6.25 -17.41 -1.04
N VAL A 373 -5.13 -16.70 -1.14
CA VAL A 373 -3.79 -17.33 -1.25
C VAL A 373 -3.34 -17.87 0.11
N TRP A 374 -2.43 -18.83 0.13
CA TRP A 374 -2.05 -19.55 1.35
C TRP A 374 -1.67 -18.66 2.55
N TRP A 375 -0.83 -17.63 2.34
CA TRP A 375 -0.41 -16.72 3.42
C TRP A 375 -1.55 -15.85 3.95
N ASP A 376 -2.62 -15.66 3.17
CA ASP A 376 -3.78 -14.85 3.50
C ASP A 376 -4.78 -15.63 4.37
N ASN A 377 -4.35 -15.96 5.59
CA ASN A 377 -5.05 -16.87 6.49
C ASN A 377 -6.21 -16.20 7.25
N ALA A 378 -7.45 -16.46 6.85
CA ALA A 378 -8.64 -15.93 7.53
C ALA A 378 -9.00 -16.69 8.83
N ALA A 379 -8.42 -17.87 9.06
CA ALA A 379 -8.66 -18.67 10.26
C ALA A 379 -7.91 -18.15 11.50
N LYS A 380 -7.01 -17.18 11.33
CA LYS A 380 -6.18 -16.60 12.41
C LYS A 380 -6.34 -15.08 12.46
N GLY A 381 -6.39 -14.55 13.69
CA GLY A 381 -6.30 -13.11 13.96
C GLY A 381 -4.91 -12.56 13.66
N ASN A 382 -4.67 -11.26 13.89
CA ASN A 382 -3.34 -10.70 13.66
C ASN A 382 -2.36 -11.00 14.81
N PHE A 383 -2.81 -11.44 15.99
CA PHE A 383 -1.98 -11.78 17.15
C PHE A 383 -2.37 -13.12 17.76
#